data_AF-A0A164MEG0-F1
#
_entry.id   AF-A0A164MEG0-F1
#
_cell.length_a   1.000
_cell.length_b   1.000
_cell.length_c   1.000
_cell.angle_alpha   90.00
_cell.angle_beta   90.00
_cell.angle_gamma   90.00
#
_symmetry.space_group_name_H-M   'P 1'
#
loop_
_entity.id
_entity.type
_entity.pdbx_description
1 polymer ?
#
loop_
_entity_poly.entity_id
_entity_poly.type
_entity_poly.pdbx_seq_one_letter_code
_entity_poly.pdbx_strand_id
1 'polypeptide(L)'
;MTILGDSGAVPGDALTELARERRQKAEEESRRSKPAIIESVTQSEVVYSFDPAAVPYTQFDISALNAKLEELYSITLSEDLDFGPLLKRFQPKQLHELGQEELLRRLARASGSAFAWTDGQFPTRDDYVPIRSIRCNFESILVSVAGQSQVAEVVAQEVLEALWEAAGVKKKWSDLKRKVLLTGYGTRTRLNLGKSFEDTVNPEFLGYLRSNMVDGQNFAYFMGRQEGNSTHTGLMAAVMLDSLTFKIAGFNSLSGRAEDHELQFEVTRQSDYGTGRIVASSGLPYDHHEKLMIGLFGGPNRTV
;
A
#
# COMPACT_ATOMS: atom_id res chain seq x y z
N MET A 1 -12.83 51.18 -26.94
CA MET A 1 -12.93 49.93 -27.73
C MET A 1 -12.06 48.92 -27.03
N THR A 2 -12.64 48.13 -26.13
CA THR A 2 -11.90 47.24 -25.23
C THR A 2 -12.33 45.83 -25.59
N ILE A 3 -11.38 45.02 -26.06
CA ILE A 3 -11.59 43.62 -26.44
C ILE A 3 -11.71 42.82 -25.15
N LEU A 4 -12.88 42.22 -24.94
CA LEU A 4 -13.15 41.24 -23.88
C LEU A 4 -12.37 39.96 -24.21
N GLY A 5 -11.45 39.61 -23.32
CA GLY A 5 -10.81 38.30 -23.29
C GLY A 5 -11.78 37.27 -22.73
N ASP A 6 -12.12 36.30 -23.57
CA ASP A 6 -12.97 35.16 -23.31
C ASP A 6 -12.32 34.27 -22.23
N SER A 7 -12.69 34.46 -20.97
CA SER A 7 -12.35 33.55 -19.89
C SER A 7 -13.29 32.35 -19.99
N GLY A 8 -12.85 31.32 -20.69
CA GLY A 8 -13.54 30.03 -20.83
C GLY A 8 -13.86 29.42 -19.48
N ALA A 9 -15.07 29.68 -19.00
CA ALA A 9 -15.67 29.00 -17.86
C ALA A 9 -16.02 27.57 -18.32
N VAL A 10 -15.24 26.59 -17.86
CA VAL A 10 -15.65 25.18 -17.96
C VAL A 10 -16.80 24.96 -16.96
N PRO A 11 -17.98 24.46 -17.39
CA PRO A 11 -19.13 24.29 -16.50
C PRO A 11 -18.84 23.30 -15.37
N GLY A 12 -19.29 23.61 -14.15
CA GLY A 12 -19.11 22.81 -12.93
C GLY A 12 -19.60 21.35 -13.02
N ASP A 13 -20.49 21.04 -13.96
CA ASP A 13 -21.12 19.73 -14.09
C ASP A 13 -20.17 18.66 -14.64
N ALA A 14 -19.47 18.91 -15.75
CA ALA A 14 -18.51 17.97 -16.36
C ALA A 14 -17.33 17.59 -15.43
N LEU A 15 -17.10 18.40 -14.40
CA LEU A 15 -15.98 18.29 -13.47
C LEU A 15 -16.32 17.38 -12.29
N THR A 16 -17.60 17.37 -11.89
CA THR A 16 -18.16 16.38 -10.97
C THR A 16 -18.25 15.01 -11.65
N GLU A 17 -18.43 15.00 -12.98
CA GLU A 17 -18.46 13.77 -13.78
C GLU A 17 -17.10 13.06 -13.81
N LEU A 18 -15.98 13.75 -14.01
CA LEU A 18 -14.65 13.10 -14.00
C LEU A 18 -14.29 12.47 -12.64
N ALA A 19 -14.65 13.13 -11.53
CA ALA A 19 -14.48 12.54 -10.20
C ALA A 19 -15.39 11.32 -10.01
N ARG A 20 -16.65 11.42 -10.46
CA ARG A 20 -17.61 10.31 -10.45
C ARG A 20 -17.13 9.13 -11.31
N GLU A 21 -16.61 9.38 -12.51
CA GLU A 21 -16.06 8.38 -13.43
C GLU A 21 -14.86 7.65 -12.79
N ARG A 22 -13.96 8.39 -12.14
CA ARG A 22 -12.84 7.79 -11.40
C ARG A 22 -13.31 6.86 -10.29
N ARG A 23 -14.29 7.30 -9.48
CA ARG A 23 -14.89 6.46 -8.43
C ARG A 23 -15.60 5.25 -9.00
N GLN A 24 -16.40 5.42 -10.05
CA GLN A 24 -17.10 4.32 -10.74
C GLN A 24 -16.10 3.29 -11.29
N LYS A 25 -15.03 3.75 -11.95
CA LYS A 25 -13.98 2.86 -12.46
C LYS A 25 -13.30 2.09 -11.32
N ALA A 26 -12.93 2.75 -10.23
CA ALA A 26 -12.31 2.11 -9.08
C ALA A 26 -13.25 1.07 -8.44
N GLU A 27 -14.54 1.38 -8.40
CA GLU A 27 -15.58 0.48 -7.92
C GLU A 27 -15.74 -0.75 -8.85
N GLU A 28 -15.85 -0.54 -10.16
CA GLU A 28 -15.93 -1.62 -11.15
C GLU A 28 -14.71 -2.54 -11.07
N GLU A 29 -13.51 -1.96 -10.97
CA GLU A 29 -12.28 -2.75 -10.83
C GLU A 29 -12.26 -3.54 -9.52
N SER A 30 -12.67 -2.94 -8.40
CA SER A 30 -12.72 -3.64 -7.11
C SER A 30 -13.60 -4.89 -7.11
N ARG A 31 -14.59 -4.94 -8.02
CA ARG A 31 -15.52 -6.06 -8.22
C ARG A 31 -15.00 -7.12 -9.19
N ARG A 32 -13.91 -6.85 -9.92
CA ARG A 32 -13.33 -7.81 -10.87
C ARG A 32 -13.00 -9.11 -10.15
N SER A 33 -13.37 -10.23 -10.78
CA SER A 33 -13.02 -11.55 -10.25
C SER A 33 -11.51 -11.70 -10.18
N LYS A 34 -11.05 -12.23 -9.05
CA LYS A 34 -9.63 -12.52 -8.83
C LYS A 34 -9.31 -13.88 -9.46
N PRO A 35 -8.10 -14.08 -9.98
CA PRO A 35 -7.63 -15.40 -10.41
C PRO A 35 -7.67 -16.40 -9.26
N ALA A 36 -7.89 -17.68 -9.55
CA ALA A 36 -8.02 -18.74 -8.54
C ALA A 36 -6.81 -18.88 -7.61
N ILE A 37 -5.62 -18.50 -8.08
CA ILE A 37 -4.40 -18.50 -7.27
C ILE A 37 -4.37 -17.41 -6.19
N ILE A 38 -5.11 -16.31 -6.39
CA ILE A 38 -5.16 -15.19 -5.43
C ILE A 38 -6.36 -15.41 -4.51
N GLU A 39 -6.09 -15.86 -3.27
CA GLU A 39 -7.14 -16.02 -2.25
C GLU A 39 -7.70 -14.65 -1.82
N SER A 40 -6.82 -13.66 -1.64
CA SER A 40 -7.23 -12.31 -1.25
C SER A 40 -6.17 -11.26 -1.58
N VAL A 41 -6.62 -10.02 -1.74
CA VAL A 41 -5.75 -8.84 -1.77
C VAL A 41 -5.66 -8.34 -0.35
N THR A 42 -4.49 -8.50 0.27
CA THR A 42 -4.32 -8.10 1.66
C THR A 42 -4.13 -6.60 1.78
N GLN A 43 -3.37 -6.01 0.84
CA GLN A 43 -3.02 -4.59 0.88
C GLN A 43 -2.62 -4.11 -0.50
N SER A 44 -3.07 -2.91 -0.87
CA SER A 44 -2.47 -2.13 -1.95
C SER A 44 -2.17 -0.73 -1.46
N GLU A 45 -1.05 -0.19 -1.89
CA GLU A 45 -0.52 1.10 -1.50
C GLU A 45 -0.20 1.94 -2.73
N VAL A 46 -0.46 3.24 -2.59
CA VAL A 46 -0.10 4.26 -3.56
C VAL A 46 0.61 5.38 -2.81
N VAL A 47 1.77 5.79 -3.32
CA VAL A 47 2.54 6.90 -2.79
C VAL A 47 2.68 7.96 -3.87
N TYR A 48 2.13 9.13 -3.63
CA TYR A 48 2.44 10.32 -4.43
C TYR A 48 3.52 11.12 -3.72
N SER A 49 4.60 11.43 -4.43
CA SER A 49 5.68 12.29 -3.94
C SER A 49 5.65 13.63 -4.66
N PHE A 50 5.99 14.70 -3.96
CA PHE A 50 5.91 16.08 -4.41
C PHE A 50 7.18 16.85 -4.07
N ASP A 51 7.40 17.98 -4.75
CA ASP A 51 8.31 19.00 -4.24
C ASP A 51 7.65 19.66 -3.01
N PRO A 52 8.38 19.89 -1.89
CA PRO A 52 7.84 20.57 -0.71
C PRO A 52 7.17 21.92 -1.00
N ALA A 53 7.64 22.66 -2.02
CA ALA A 53 7.06 23.93 -2.44
C ALA A 53 5.80 23.76 -3.31
N ALA A 54 5.53 22.55 -3.80
CA ALA A 54 4.42 22.30 -4.70
C ALA A 54 3.06 22.24 -3.99
N VAL A 55 3.03 22.00 -2.67
CA VAL A 55 1.81 21.81 -1.86
C VAL A 55 1.74 22.85 -0.73
N PRO A 56 0.57 23.47 -0.45
CA PRO A 56 0.46 24.61 0.46
C PRO A 56 0.45 24.21 1.96
N TYR A 57 1.41 23.40 2.40
CA TYR A 57 1.45 22.89 3.78
C TYR A 57 1.64 23.96 4.87
N THR A 58 2.13 25.15 4.51
CA THR A 58 2.23 26.26 5.47
C THR A 58 0.89 26.98 5.71
N GLN A 59 -0.07 26.79 4.80
CA GLN A 59 -1.34 27.51 4.76
C GLN A 59 -2.55 26.61 5.05
N PHE A 60 -2.41 25.28 4.92
CA PHE A 60 -3.54 24.39 5.11
C PHE A 60 -4.04 24.34 6.56
N ASP A 61 -5.35 24.27 6.69
CA ASP A 61 -6.04 24.01 7.94
C ASP A 61 -6.21 22.50 8.14
N ILE A 62 -5.46 21.94 9.09
CA ILE A 62 -5.51 20.51 9.42
C ILE A 62 -6.89 20.09 9.94
N SER A 63 -7.61 20.96 10.66
CA SER A 63 -8.95 20.67 11.17
C SER A 63 -9.94 20.57 10.01
N ALA A 64 -9.82 21.45 9.01
CA ALA A 64 -10.62 21.40 7.80
C ALA A 64 -10.32 20.15 6.96
N LEU A 65 -9.04 19.77 6.82
CA LEU A 65 -8.64 18.54 6.15
C LEU A 65 -9.19 17.32 6.89
N ASN A 66 -9.08 17.27 8.22
CA ASN A 66 -9.58 16.17 9.03
C ASN A 66 -11.09 15.99 8.85
N ALA A 67 -11.86 17.07 9.02
CA ALA A 67 -13.31 17.04 8.83
C ALA A 67 -13.69 16.58 7.41
N LYS A 68 -12.91 16.99 6.40
CA LYS A 68 -13.16 16.57 5.02
C LYS A 68 -12.89 15.09 4.79
N LEU A 69 -11.81 14.54 5.33
CA LEU A 69 -11.49 13.12 5.20
C LEU A 69 -12.47 12.25 6.01
N GLU A 70 -12.88 12.71 7.19
CA GLU A 70 -13.93 12.07 7.99
C GLU A 70 -15.27 12.05 7.23
N GLU A 71 -15.67 13.15 6.60
CA GLU A 71 -16.87 13.22 5.75
C GLU A 71 -16.79 12.22 4.57
N LEU A 72 -15.65 12.17 3.87
CA LEU A 72 -15.51 11.38 2.65
C LEU A 72 -15.39 9.88 2.93
N TYR A 73 -14.74 9.50 4.03
CA TYR A 73 -14.30 8.12 4.26
C TYR A 73 -14.58 7.58 5.65
N SER A 74 -15.24 8.33 6.53
CA SER A 74 -15.42 7.94 7.94
C SER A 74 -14.10 7.53 8.61
N ILE A 75 -13.01 8.22 8.27
CA ILE A 75 -11.66 7.92 8.74
C ILE A 75 -11.28 8.82 9.92
N THR A 76 -10.46 8.33 10.85
CA THR A 76 -10.08 9.06 12.06
C THR A 76 -8.61 9.43 12.04
N LEU A 77 -8.27 10.66 12.48
CA LEU A 77 -6.89 11.06 12.71
C LEU A 77 -6.30 10.25 13.86
N SER A 78 -5.14 9.62 13.63
CA SER A 78 -4.44 8.83 14.63
C SER A 78 -4.06 9.67 15.85
N GLU A 79 -4.24 9.09 17.04
CA GLU A 79 -3.83 9.71 18.30
C GLU A 79 -2.30 9.71 18.48
N ASP A 80 -1.59 8.82 17.76
CA ASP A 80 -0.13 8.64 17.83
C ASP A 80 0.62 9.64 16.93
N LEU A 81 0.39 10.94 17.16
CA LEU A 81 1.07 12.00 16.43
C LEU A 81 2.50 12.19 16.93
N ASP A 82 3.45 12.27 15.99
CA ASP A 82 4.85 12.59 16.32
C ASP A 82 5.02 14.08 16.61
N PHE A 83 5.09 14.44 17.89
CA PHE A 83 5.37 15.80 18.35
C PHE A 83 6.87 16.14 18.41
N GLY A 84 7.76 15.22 18.04
CA GLY A 84 9.20 15.43 17.96
C GLY A 84 9.62 16.71 17.21
N PRO A 85 9.02 17.06 16.07
CA PRO A 85 9.27 18.33 15.38
C PRO A 85 9.00 19.58 16.23
N LEU A 86 7.96 19.55 17.08
CA LEU A 86 7.63 20.66 17.98
C LEU A 86 8.57 20.72 19.19
N LEU A 87 8.95 19.57 19.75
CA LEU A 87 9.86 19.48 20.89
C LEU A 87 11.28 20.01 20.59
N LYS A 88 11.66 20.10 19.31
CA LYS A 88 12.91 20.77 18.89
C LYS A 88 12.85 22.30 19.06
N ARG A 89 11.66 22.89 19.16
CA ARG A 89 11.44 24.35 19.18
C ARG A 89 10.76 24.84 20.45
N PHE A 90 10.00 23.98 21.12
CA PHE A 90 9.20 24.32 22.29
C PHE A 90 9.52 23.37 23.45
N GLN A 91 9.48 23.91 24.67
CA GLN A 91 9.61 23.09 25.88
C GLN A 91 8.34 22.25 26.08
N PRO A 92 8.42 21.02 26.62
CA PRO A 92 7.24 20.16 26.84
C PRO A 92 6.12 20.85 27.61
N LYS A 93 6.47 21.64 28.64
CA LYS A 93 5.49 22.41 29.43
C LYS A 93 4.68 23.40 28.58
N GLN A 94 5.32 24.05 27.62
CA GLN A 94 4.66 25.01 26.72
C GLN A 94 3.69 24.31 25.78
N LEU A 95 3.97 23.07 25.37
CA LEU A 95 3.08 22.28 24.51
C LEU A 95 1.88 21.73 25.29
N HIS A 96 2.07 21.34 26.55
CA HIS A 96 0.97 20.88 27.42
C HIS A 96 -0.06 21.97 27.74
N GLU A 97 0.34 23.23 27.71
CA GLU A 97 -0.56 24.38 27.92
C GLU A 97 -1.40 24.71 26.67
N LEU A 98 -1.08 24.13 25.51
CA LEU A 98 -1.85 24.35 24.28
C LEU A 98 -3.05 23.41 24.21
N GLY A 99 -4.19 23.95 23.77
CA GLY A 99 -5.31 23.12 23.34
C GLY A 99 -4.95 22.27 22.12
N GLN A 100 -5.64 21.14 21.94
CA GLN A 100 -5.41 20.18 20.87
C GLN A 100 -5.39 20.83 19.47
N GLU A 101 -6.32 21.74 19.20
CA GLU A 101 -6.42 22.43 17.91
C GLU A 101 -5.18 23.29 17.59
N GLU A 102 -4.70 24.06 18.57
CA GLU A 102 -3.51 24.89 18.39
C GLU A 102 -2.23 24.04 18.29
N LEU A 103 -2.18 22.90 19.00
CA LEU A 103 -1.09 21.94 18.90
C LEU A 103 -1.02 21.33 17.49
N LEU A 104 -2.16 20.89 16.95
CA LEU A 104 -2.27 20.36 15.58
C LEU A 104 -1.87 21.41 14.55
N ARG A 105 -2.33 22.66 14.71
CA ARG A 105 -1.98 23.76 13.81
C ARG A 105 -0.48 24.04 13.79
N ARG A 106 0.18 23.99 14.95
CA ARG A 106 1.63 24.16 15.04
C ARG A 106 2.37 22.98 14.42
N LEU A 107 1.90 21.76 14.68
CA LEU A 107 2.47 20.56 14.10
C LEU A 107 2.39 20.60 12.58
N ALA A 108 1.26 21.02 12.02
CA ALA A 108 1.03 21.13 10.57
C ALA A 108 2.02 22.06 9.87
N ARG A 109 2.56 23.04 10.59
CA ARG A 109 3.55 24.00 10.09
C ARG A 109 5.00 23.62 10.40
N ALA A 110 5.22 22.58 11.21
CA ALA A 110 6.55 22.13 11.57
C ALA A 110 7.11 21.21 10.47
N SER A 111 8.32 21.52 10.01
CA SER A 111 9.02 20.70 9.02
C SER A 111 9.25 19.28 9.57
N GLY A 112 8.93 18.27 8.76
CA GLY A 112 9.09 16.87 9.14
C GLY A 112 7.90 16.27 9.89
N SER A 113 6.82 17.03 10.08
CA SER A 113 5.57 16.48 10.60
C SER A 113 4.92 15.54 9.60
N ALA A 114 4.33 14.48 10.14
CA ALA A 114 3.50 13.54 9.41
C ALA A 114 2.16 13.39 10.13
N PHE A 115 1.09 13.31 9.35
CA PHE A 115 -0.25 13.02 9.82
C PHE A 115 -0.66 11.67 9.28
N ALA A 116 -1.32 10.87 10.13
CA ALA A 116 -1.85 9.58 9.76
C ALA A 116 -3.33 9.53 10.14
N TRP A 117 -4.16 9.10 9.21
CA TRP A 117 -5.55 8.73 9.43
C TRP A 117 -5.68 7.23 9.24
N THR A 118 -6.44 6.54 10.08
CA THR A 118 -6.58 5.07 10.05
C THR A 118 -8.04 4.64 10.09
N ASP A 119 -8.26 3.38 9.70
CA ASP A 119 -9.54 2.69 9.86
C ASP A 119 -10.72 3.32 9.08
N GLY A 120 -10.42 3.81 7.88
CA GLY A 120 -11.40 4.45 7.00
C GLY A 120 -12.10 3.47 6.07
N GLN A 121 -13.05 4.00 5.31
CA GLN A 121 -13.89 3.23 4.40
C GLN A 121 -14.03 3.98 3.07
N PHE A 122 -13.70 3.33 1.97
CA PHE A 122 -14.05 3.82 0.65
C PHE A 122 -15.42 3.25 0.27
N PRO A 123 -16.48 4.08 0.19
CA PRO A 123 -17.82 3.59 -0.08
C PRO A 123 -17.93 3.05 -1.51
N THR A 124 -18.59 1.91 -1.65
CA THR A 124 -19.04 1.34 -2.94
C THR A 124 -20.56 1.23 -2.92
N ARG A 125 -21.19 0.92 -4.05
CA ARG A 125 -22.66 0.82 -4.15
C ARG A 125 -23.27 -0.23 -3.23
N ASP A 126 -22.56 -1.33 -2.96
CA ASP A 126 -23.11 -2.47 -2.23
C ASP A 126 -22.38 -2.76 -0.89
N ASP A 127 -21.21 -2.16 -0.65
CA ASP A 127 -20.37 -2.36 0.55
C ASP A 127 -19.31 -1.23 0.66
N TYR A 128 -18.14 -1.51 1.23
CA TYR A 128 -16.98 -0.62 1.23
C TYR A 128 -15.65 -1.36 1.00
N VAL A 129 -14.63 -0.64 0.54
CA VAL A 129 -13.24 -1.10 0.57
C VAL A 129 -12.56 -0.48 1.79
N PRO A 130 -12.02 -1.27 2.74
CA PRO A 130 -11.35 -0.72 3.92
C PRO A 130 -10.11 0.09 3.53
N ILE A 131 -10.01 1.32 4.02
CA ILE A 131 -8.81 2.16 3.95
C ILE A 131 -8.03 1.93 5.24
N ARG A 132 -6.89 1.26 5.15
CA ARG A 132 -6.04 0.97 6.31
C ARG A 132 -5.41 2.23 6.87
N SER A 133 -4.87 3.06 5.97
CA SER A 133 -4.31 4.34 6.38
C SER A 133 -4.18 5.34 5.24
N ILE A 134 -4.30 6.62 5.57
CA ILE A 134 -3.85 7.75 4.76
C ILE A 134 -2.75 8.44 5.56
N ARG A 135 -1.56 8.60 4.98
CA ARG A 135 -0.44 9.30 5.62
C ARG A 135 -0.02 10.48 4.75
N CYS A 136 0.08 11.65 5.35
CA CYS A 136 0.46 12.88 4.66
C CYS A 136 1.64 13.53 5.38
N ASN A 137 2.66 13.92 4.63
CA ASN A 137 3.74 14.79 5.09
C ASN A 137 4.07 15.81 4.00
N PHE A 138 5.05 16.68 4.24
CA PHE A 138 5.42 17.76 3.30
C PHE A 138 5.84 17.29 1.91
N GLU A 139 6.25 16.03 1.77
CA GLU A 139 6.85 15.48 0.56
C GLU A 139 5.99 14.39 -0.07
N SER A 140 5.03 13.82 0.66
CA SER A 140 4.25 12.70 0.16
C SER A 140 2.85 12.53 0.77
N ILE A 141 2.01 11.85 -0.01
CA ILE A 141 0.74 11.25 0.41
C ILE A 141 0.87 9.75 0.14
N LEU A 142 0.70 8.94 1.19
CA LEU A 142 0.64 7.48 1.10
C LEU A 142 -0.75 7.02 1.49
N VAL A 143 -1.38 6.24 0.62
CA VAL A 143 -2.69 5.62 0.88
C VAL A 143 -2.55 4.11 0.83
N SER A 144 -3.11 3.43 1.83
CA SER A 144 -3.10 1.97 1.96
C SER A 144 -4.53 1.47 2.11
N VAL A 145 -4.94 0.52 1.27
CA VAL A 145 -6.29 -0.05 1.25
C VAL A 145 -6.26 -1.58 1.26
N ALA A 146 -7.27 -2.21 1.85
CA ALA A 146 -7.51 -3.64 1.77
C ALA A 146 -8.28 -3.99 0.48
N GLY A 147 -7.73 -3.58 -0.66
CA GLY A 147 -8.37 -3.67 -1.97
C GLY A 147 -7.36 -3.47 -3.09
N GLN A 148 -7.82 -3.16 -4.29
CA GLN A 148 -6.97 -2.94 -5.46
C GLN A 148 -6.34 -1.54 -5.45
N SER A 149 -5.21 -1.39 -6.15
CA SER A 149 -4.46 -0.13 -6.22
C SER A 149 -5.27 1.03 -6.80
N GLN A 150 -6.23 0.77 -7.70
CA GLN A 150 -7.05 1.83 -8.30
C GLN A 150 -7.89 2.59 -7.26
N VAL A 151 -8.35 1.92 -6.20
CA VAL A 151 -9.06 2.57 -5.08
C VAL A 151 -8.10 3.47 -4.30
N ALA A 152 -6.90 2.97 -3.98
CA ALA A 152 -5.88 3.76 -3.30
C ALA A 152 -5.46 4.99 -4.12
N GLU A 153 -5.39 4.89 -5.45
CA GLU A 153 -5.12 6.03 -6.33
C GLU A 153 -6.22 7.09 -6.25
N VAL A 154 -7.49 6.69 -6.33
CA VAL A 154 -8.60 7.65 -6.25
C VAL A 154 -8.59 8.37 -4.91
N VAL A 155 -8.40 7.63 -3.81
CA VAL A 155 -8.29 8.22 -2.48
C VAL A 155 -7.08 9.17 -2.40
N ALA A 156 -5.91 8.81 -2.93
CA ALA A 156 -4.74 9.68 -2.92
C ALA A 156 -4.96 10.98 -3.72
N GLN A 157 -5.70 10.90 -4.83
CA GLN A 157 -6.07 12.06 -5.64
C GLN A 157 -7.04 12.98 -4.89
N GLU A 158 -8.07 12.41 -4.26
CA GLU A 158 -9.07 13.15 -3.49
C GLU A 158 -8.47 13.77 -2.21
N VAL A 159 -7.54 13.09 -1.55
CA VAL A 159 -6.77 13.64 -0.41
C VAL A 159 -5.97 14.85 -0.86
N LEU A 160 -5.30 14.79 -2.02
CA LEU A 160 -4.54 15.94 -2.53
C LEU A 160 -5.46 17.10 -2.89
N GLU A 161 -6.62 16.86 -3.50
CA GLU A 161 -7.64 17.88 -3.76
C GLU A 161 -8.14 18.51 -2.44
N ALA A 162 -8.46 17.69 -1.44
CA ALA A 162 -8.92 18.14 -0.12
C ALA A 162 -7.87 18.95 0.63
N LEU A 163 -6.59 18.61 0.51
CA LEU A 163 -5.48 19.35 1.09
C LEU A 163 -5.40 20.78 0.53
N TRP A 164 -5.52 20.92 -0.79
CA TRP A 164 -5.56 22.22 -1.44
C TRP A 164 -6.80 23.03 -1.06
N GLU A 165 -7.96 22.38 -0.97
CA GLU A 165 -9.19 23.01 -0.48
C GLU A 165 -9.05 23.50 0.96
N ALA A 166 -8.41 22.71 1.84
CA ALA A 166 -8.10 23.09 3.22
C ALA A 166 -7.10 24.25 3.34
N ALA A 167 -6.34 24.54 2.28
CA ALA A 167 -5.51 25.75 2.16
C ALA A 167 -6.25 26.94 1.53
N GLY A 168 -7.57 26.81 1.31
CA GLY A 168 -8.41 27.87 0.74
C GLY A 168 -8.38 27.95 -0.78
N VAL A 169 -7.76 26.98 -1.47
CA VAL A 169 -7.60 27.01 -2.94
C VAL A 169 -8.18 25.72 -3.53
N LYS A 170 -9.36 25.80 -4.13
CA LYS A 170 -9.94 24.64 -4.82
C LYS A 170 -9.14 24.32 -6.09
N LYS A 171 -8.53 23.14 -6.14
CA LYS A 171 -7.80 22.59 -7.28
C LYS A 171 -8.34 21.22 -7.62
N LYS A 172 -8.32 20.86 -8.90
CA LYS A 172 -8.73 19.53 -9.37
C LYS A 172 -7.52 18.68 -9.67
N TRP A 173 -7.71 17.37 -9.69
CA TRP A 173 -6.65 16.43 -10.05
C TRP A 173 -5.98 16.74 -11.41
N SER A 174 -6.73 17.20 -12.41
CA SER A 174 -6.16 17.62 -13.70
C SER A 174 -5.08 18.70 -13.55
N ASP A 175 -5.25 19.61 -12.60
CA ASP A 175 -4.33 20.70 -12.30
C ASP A 175 -3.17 20.21 -11.42
N LEU A 176 -3.47 19.26 -10.53
CA LEU A 176 -2.55 18.77 -9.50
C LEU A 176 -1.64 17.65 -9.99
N LYS A 177 -2.04 16.88 -11.01
CA LYS A 177 -1.26 15.75 -11.55
C LYS A 177 0.17 16.17 -11.94
N ARG A 178 0.34 17.39 -12.45
CA ARG A 178 1.66 17.93 -12.84
C ARG A 178 2.58 18.25 -11.65
N LYS A 179 2.04 18.28 -10.43
CA LYS A 179 2.78 18.50 -9.18
C LYS A 179 3.31 17.21 -8.58
N VAL A 180 2.77 16.07 -8.99
CA VAL A 180 3.24 14.73 -8.57
C VAL A 180 4.54 14.45 -9.31
N LEU A 181 5.64 14.34 -8.57
CA LEU A 181 6.96 14.04 -9.12
C LEU A 181 7.14 12.55 -9.38
N LEU A 182 6.69 11.73 -8.43
CA LEU A 182 6.83 10.28 -8.47
C LEU A 182 5.56 9.63 -7.96
N THR A 183 5.16 8.52 -8.59
CA THR A 183 4.13 7.62 -8.10
C THR A 183 4.76 6.28 -7.78
N GLY A 184 4.73 5.88 -6.51
CA GLY A 184 5.13 4.57 -6.04
C GLY A 184 3.90 3.69 -5.79
N TYR A 185 4.11 2.37 -5.92
CA TYR A 185 3.08 1.37 -5.65
C TYR A 185 3.61 0.29 -4.71
N GLY A 186 2.70 -0.34 -3.98
CA GLY A 186 2.95 -1.56 -3.24
C GLY A 186 1.72 -2.45 -3.29
N THR A 187 1.85 -3.72 -3.64
CA THR A 187 0.73 -4.66 -3.63
C THR A 187 1.14 -5.92 -2.89
N ARG A 188 0.26 -6.38 -2.00
CA ARG A 188 0.41 -7.60 -1.21
C ARG A 188 -0.82 -8.48 -1.34
N THR A 189 -0.64 -9.69 -1.88
CA THR A 189 -1.73 -10.67 -2.05
C THR A 189 -1.42 -11.95 -1.30
N ARG A 190 -2.47 -12.62 -0.81
CA ARG A 190 -2.38 -13.97 -0.30
C ARG A 190 -2.65 -14.93 -1.45
N LEU A 191 -1.73 -15.86 -1.65
CA LEU A 191 -1.77 -16.84 -2.73
C LEU A 191 -2.01 -18.24 -2.20
N ASN A 192 -2.62 -19.09 -3.02
CA ASN A 192 -2.64 -20.53 -2.85
C ASN A 192 -2.01 -21.19 -4.08
N LEU A 193 -0.78 -21.67 -3.91
CA LEU A 193 0.02 -22.25 -4.98
C LEU A 193 -0.48 -23.62 -5.45
N GLY A 194 -1.36 -24.28 -4.69
CA GLY A 194 -1.79 -25.66 -4.94
C GLY A 194 -0.70 -26.73 -4.69
N LYS A 195 0.50 -26.31 -4.28
CA LYS A 195 1.65 -27.14 -3.89
C LYS A 195 2.44 -26.44 -2.79
N SER A 196 3.26 -27.18 -2.05
CA SER A 196 4.10 -26.62 -0.99
C SER A 196 5.02 -25.50 -1.52
N PHE A 197 5.29 -24.49 -0.70
CA PHE A 197 6.10 -23.35 -1.13
C PHE A 197 7.53 -23.76 -1.43
N GLU A 198 8.06 -24.71 -0.67
CA GLU A 198 9.36 -25.34 -0.88
C GLU A 198 9.48 -25.91 -2.31
N ASP A 199 8.40 -26.48 -2.84
CA ASP A 199 8.35 -27.08 -4.19
C ASP A 199 8.33 -26.04 -5.32
N THR A 200 8.47 -24.75 -5.00
CA THR A 200 8.73 -23.68 -5.98
C THR A 200 10.22 -23.45 -6.22
N VAL A 201 11.07 -23.94 -5.32
CA VAL A 201 12.54 -23.80 -5.43
C VAL A 201 13.10 -24.90 -6.33
N ASN A 202 14.31 -24.66 -6.88
CA ASN A 202 14.99 -25.60 -7.76
C ASN A 202 15.05 -27.03 -7.16
N PRO A 203 14.61 -28.07 -7.91
CA PRO A 203 14.62 -29.46 -7.44
C PRO A 203 16.00 -30.00 -7.04
N GLU A 204 17.09 -29.55 -7.67
CA GLU A 204 18.45 -29.96 -7.32
C GLU A 204 18.86 -29.42 -5.94
N PHE A 205 18.49 -28.18 -5.63
CA PHE A 205 18.73 -27.58 -4.33
C PHE A 205 17.93 -28.27 -3.23
N LEU A 206 16.65 -28.58 -3.51
CA LEU A 206 15.83 -29.39 -2.60
C LEU A 206 16.41 -30.80 -2.44
N GLY A 207 16.92 -31.39 -3.52
CA GLY A 207 17.61 -32.67 -3.53
C GLY A 207 18.85 -32.67 -2.62
N TYR A 208 19.69 -31.63 -2.73
CA TYR A 208 20.85 -31.43 -1.86
C TYR A 208 20.46 -31.25 -0.39
N LEU A 209 19.45 -30.43 -0.08
CA LEU A 209 18.98 -30.26 1.30
C LEU A 209 18.48 -31.59 1.87
N ARG A 210 17.69 -32.32 1.09
CA ARG A 210 17.18 -33.65 1.48
C ARG A 210 18.33 -34.62 1.69
N SER A 211 19.28 -34.76 0.76
CA SER A 211 20.38 -35.72 0.89
C SER A 211 21.28 -35.44 2.10
N ASN A 212 21.63 -34.16 2.35
CA ASN A 212 22.49 -33.80 3.48
C ASN A 212 21.80 -33.88 4.85
N MET A 213 20.47 -33.80 4.88
CA MET A 213 19.70 -34.05 6.12
C MET A 213 19.34 -35.52 6.32
N VAL A 214 19.30 -36.29 5.23
CA VAL A 214 19.00 -37.73 5.23
C VAL A 214 20.22 -38.57 5.60
N ASP A 215 21.43 -38.02 5.60
CA ASP A 215 22.63 -38.67 6.15
C ASP A 215 22.69 -38.62 7.70
N GLY A 216 21.63 -39.11 8.34
CA GLY A 216 21.76 -40.30 9.20
C GLY A 216 22.69 -40.27 10.42
N GLN A 217 22.70 -39.23 11.25
CA GLN A 217 23.21 -39.41 12.63
C GLN A 217 22.29 -39.02 13.80
N ASN A 218 21.25 -38.17 13.69
CA ASN A 218 20.40 -37.84 14.87
C ASN A 218 18.97 -37.31 14.62
N PHE A 219 18.46 -37.21 13.39
CA PHE A 219 17.18 -36.53 13.14
C PHE A 219 16.26 -37.32 12.20
N ALA A 220 15.00 -37.50 12.61
CA ALA A 220 13.94 -37.99 11.71
C ALA A 220 13.32 -36.79 10.95
N TYR A 221 13.20 -36.92 9.63
CA TYR A 221 12.89 -35.81 8.70
C TYR A 221 11.44 -35.81 8.22
N PHE A 222 10.83 -34.63 8.18
CA PHE A 222 9.61 -34.32 7.42
C PHE A 222 9.78 -32.96 6.71
N MET A 223 9.28 -32.82 5.49
CA MET A 223 9.04 -31.49 4.90
C MET A 223 7.61 -31.07 5.23
N GLY A 224 7.45 -29.96 5.93
CA GLY A 224 6.15 -29.47 6.39
C GLY A 224 5.84 -29.81 7.86
N ARG A 225 4.72 -29.27 8.36
CA ARG A 225 4.32 -29.44 9.75
C ARG A 225 3.75 -30.84 9.98
N GLN A 226 4.28 -31.55 10.98
CA GLN A 226 3.67 -32.77 11.50
C GLN A 226 2.62 -32.38 12.56
N GLU A 227 1.35 -32.70 12.33
CA GLU A 227 0.32 -32.63 13.37
C GLU A 227 0.12 -34.04 13.98
N GLY A 228 0.37 -34.20 15.27
CA GLY A 228 0.15 -35.44 16.02
C GLY A 228 1.35 -35.93 16.82
N ASN A 229 1.13 -36.90 17.71
CA ASN A 229 2.20 -37.54 18.48
C ASN A 229 3.01 -38.45 17.56
N SER A 230 4.24 -38.04 17.27
CA SER A 230 5.25 -38.86 16.59
C SER A 230 5.65 -40.05 17.50
N THR A 231 5.74 -41.24 16.92
CA THR A 231 6.28 -42.44 17.60
C THR A 231 7.80 -42.45 17.65
N HIS A 232 8.47 -41.44 17.09
CA HIS A 232 9.92 -41.32 17.12
C HIS A 232 10.42 -40.78 18.47
N THR A 233 11.34 -41.51 19.09
CA THR A 233 12.13 -41.02 20.23
C THR A 233 13.38 -40.30 19.71
N GLY A 234 13.44 -38.98 19.85
CA GLY A 234 14.59 -38.16 19.45
C GLY A 234 14.20 -36.76 18.99
N LEU A 235 15.19 -35.93 18.64
CA LEU A 235 14.98 -34.60 18.06
C LEU A 235 14.60 -34.75 16.58
N MET A 236 13.48 -34.17 16.17
CA MET A 236 13.06 -34.12 14.77
C MET A 236 13.36 -32.73 14.22
N ALA A 237 13.95 -32.67 13.03
CA ALA A 237 14.25 -31.42 12.34
C ALA A 237 13.54 -31.42 10.98
N ALA A 238 12.91 -30.30 10.67
CA ALA A 238 12.24 -30.05 9.40
C ALA A 238 12.81 -28.77 8.80
N VAL A 239 13.09 -28.78 7.50
CA VAL A 239 13.40 -27.56 6.76
C VAL A 239 12.11 -27.01 6.18
N MET A 240 11.91 -25.72 6.40
CA MET A 240 10.76 -24.97 5.92
C MET A 240 11.28 -23.77 5.15
N LEU A 241 10.67 -23.48 4.00
CA LEU A 241 10.97 -22.25 3.28
C LEU A 241 10.13 -21.13 3.89
N ASP A 242 10.79 -20.21 4.58
CA ASP A 242 10.13 -19.07 5.21
C ASP A 242 9.87 -17.94 4.22
N SER A 243 10.90 -17.52 3.48
CA SER A 243 10.80 -16.41 2.54
C SER A 243 11.76 -16.55 1.36
N LEU A 244 11.37 -15.92 0.24
CA LEU A 244 12.14 -15.79 -0.99
C LEU A 244 12.01 -14.35 -1.49
N THR A 245 13.12 -13.64 -1.58
CA THR A 245 13.15 -12.22 -1.99
C THR A 245 14.01 -12.04 -3.23
N PHE A 246 13.46 -11.40 -4.25
CA PHE A 246 14.15 -10.97 -5.45
C PHE A 246 14.26 -9.46 -5.47
N LYS A 247 15.46 -8.94 -5.69
CA LYS A 247 15.68 -7.53 -5.99
C LYS A 247 15.64 -7.33 -7.50
N ILE A 248 14.77 -6.45 -7.95
CA ILE A 248 14.58 -6.11 -9.35
C ILE A 248 14.96 -4.65 -9.52
N ALA A 249 16.09 -4.39 -10.16
CA ALA A 249 16.47 -3.04 -10.56
C ALA A 249 15.61 -2.63 -11.78
N GLY A 250 14.67 -1.71 -11.57
CA GLY A 250 13.91 -1.05 -12.62
C GLY A 250 14.64 0.20 -13.09
N PHE A 251 14.61 0.48 -14.39
CA PHE A 251 15.15 1.73 -14.94
C PHE A 251 14.00 2.61 -15.44
N ASN A 252 13.87 3.80 -14.85
CA ASN A 252 12.93 4.79 -15.35
C ASN A 252 13.50 5.41 -16.63
N SER A 253 12.88 5.11 -17.78
CA SER A 253 13.34 5.56 -19.09
C SER A 253 13.24 7.08 -19.29
N LEU A 254 12.43 7.78 -18.50
CA LEU A 254 12.25 9.23 -18.58
C LEU A 254 13.23 9.98 -17.66
N SER A 255 13.49 9.46 -16.46
CA SER A 255 14.37 10.12 -15.48
C SER A 255 15.81 9.58 -15.45
N GLY A 256 16.05 8.42 -16.08
CA GLY A 256 17.33 7.72 -16.09
C GLY A 256 17.73 7.12 -14.73
N ARG A 257 16.85 7.19 -13.72
CA ARG A 257 17.12 6.67 -12.38
C ARG A 257 16.78 5.18 -12.29
N ALA A 258 17.65 4.44 -11.61
CA ALA A 258 17.35 3.08 -11.21
C ALA A 258 16.51 3.11 -9.92
N GLU A 259 15.42 2.37 -9.89
CA GLU A 259 14.61 2.10 -8.70
C GLU A 259 14.71 0.62 -8.39
N ASP A 260 15.18 0.28 -7.20
CA ASP A 260 15.21 -1.10 -6.73
C ASP A 260 13.81 -1.45 -6.20
N HIS A 261 13.17 -2.42 -6.84
CA HIS A 261 11.92 -3.00 -6.37
C HIS A 261 12.20 -4.36 -5.75
N GLU A 262 11.54 -4.67 -4.65
CA GLU A 262 11.58 -6.01 -4.06
C GLU A 262 10.32 -6.77 -4.45
N LEU A 263 10.52 -8.01 -4.92
CA LEU A 263 9.50 -9.01 -5.08
C LEU A 263 9.73 -10.07 -4.00
N GLN A 264 8.82 -10.16 -3.05
CA GLN A 264 8.95 -11.02 -1.89
C GLN A 264 7.83 -12.03 -1.83
N PHE A 265 8.17 -13.25 -1.45
CA PHE A 265 7.25 -14.34 -1.17
C PHE A 265 7.55 -14.85 0.24
N GLU A 266 6.54 -14.99 1.08
CA GLU A 266 6.76 -15.39 2.47
C GLU A 266 5.59 -16.16 3.07
N VAL A 267 5.88 -17.01 4.04
CA VAL A 267 4.90 -17.68 4.88
C VAL A 267 4.68 -16.84 6.13
N THR A 268 3.51 -16.22 6.26
CA THR A 268 3.23 -15.28 7.36
C THR A 268 2.66 -15.94 8.61
N ARG A 269 2.20 -17.18 8.52
CA ARG A 269 1.61 -17.93 9.63
C ARG A 269 2.25 -19.30 9.72
N GLN A 270 2.51 -19.74 10.94
CA GLN A 270 3.05 -21.07 11.18
C GLN A 270 2.12 -22.19 10.66
N SER A 271 0.81 -21.95 10.62
CA SER A 271 -0.17 -22.89 10.06
C SER A 271 -0.08 -23.04 8.54
N ASP A 272 0.59 -22.12 7.85
CA ASP A 272 0.63 -22.09 6.38
C ASP A 272 1.82 -22.87 5.82
N TYR A 273 2.82 -23.23 6.64
CA TYR A 273 3.96 -24.05 6.20
C TYR A 273 3.52 -25.41 5.63
N GLY A 274 4.06 -25.77 4.46
CA GLY A 274 3.71 -27.00 3.74
C GLY A 274 2.32 -27.01 3.09
N THR A 275 1.52 -25.95 3.22
CA THR A 275 0.17 -25.88 2.63
C THR A 275 0.13 -25.26 1.24
N GLY A 276 1.20 -24.56 0.84
CA GLY A 276 1.23 -23.76 -0.38
C GLY A 276 0.57 -22.39 -0.27
N ARG A 277 0.10 -22.01 0.92
CA ARG A 277 -0.40 -20.66 1.18
C ARG A 277 0.74 -19.73 1.53
N ILE A 278 0.90 -18.68 0.73
CA ILE A 278 1.96 -17.69 0.93
C ILE A 278 1.40 -16.28 0.78
N VAL A 279 2.22 -15.29 1.11
CA VAL A 279 1.97 -13.90 0.81
C VAL A 279 3.00 -13.42 -0.19
N ALA A 280 2.55 -12.82 -1.29
CA ALA A 280 3.38 -12.21 -2.29
C ALA A 280 3.29 -10.69 -2.20
N SER A 281 4.43 -10.01 -2.15
CA SER A 281 4.56 -8.56 -2.07
C SER A 281 5.39 -8.05 -3.24
N SER A 282 4.98 -6.94 -3.87
CA SER A 282 5.76 -6.30 -4.93
C SER A 282 5.55 -4.78 -4.95
N GLY A 283 6.54 -4.03 -5.45
CA GLY A 283 6.41 -2.58 -5.73
C GLY A 283 5.57 -2.22 -6.96
N LEU A 284 4.59 -3.04 -7.33
CA LEU A 284 3.78 -2.89 -8.55
C LEU A 284 2.32 -2.56 -8.22
N PRO A 285 1.57 -1.88 -9.11
CA PRO A 285 0.12 -1.77 -9.01
C PRO A 285 -0.54 -3.15 -9.16
N TYR A 286 -1.77 -3.28 -8.65
CA TYR A 286 -2.47 -4.56 -8.53
C TYR A 286 -2.54 -5.34 -9.84
N ASP A 287 -2.88 -4.69 -10.95
CA ASP A 287 -3.00 -5.35 -12.27
C ASP A 287 -1.68 -5.97 -12.76
N HIS A 288 -0.56 -5.30 -12.51
CA HIS A 288 0.76 -5.82 -12.91
C HIS A 288 1.23 -6.90 -11.94
N HIS A 289 0.96 -6.71 -10.65
CA HIS A 289 1.20 -7.74 -9.63
C HIS A 289 0.43 -9.03 -9.95
N GLU A 290 -0.86 -8.93 -10.25
CA GLU A 290 -1.73 -10.06 -10.60
C GLU A 290 -1.18 -10.81 -11.82
N LYS A 291 -0.85 -10.11 -12.91
CA LYS A 291 -0.25 -10.72 -14.11
C LYS A 291 1.06 -11.42 -13.81
N LEU A 292 1.90 -10.82 -12.96
CA LEU A 292 3.17 -11.42 -12.53
C LEU A 292 2.92 -12.71 -11.73
N MET A 293 1.99 -12.71 -10.78
CA MET A 293 1.66 -13.90 -9.98
C MET A 293 1.10 -15.03 -10.86
N ILE A 294 0.24 -14.71 -11.82
CA ILE A 294 -0.25 -15.68 -12.81
C ILE A 294 0.90 -16.21 -13.67
N GLY A 295 1.81 -15.34 -14.12
CA GLY A 295 2.95 -15.75 -14.94
C GLY A 295 3.92 -16.67 -14.21
N LEU A 296 4.17 -16.41 -12.92
CA LEU A 296 5.09 -17.20 -12.10
C LEU A 296 4.48 -18.53 -11.64
N PHE A 297 3.19 -18.55 -11.32
CA PHE A 297 2.58 -19.68 -10.63
C PHE A 297 1.27 -20.19 -11.23
N GLY A 298 0.62 -19.42 -12.11
CA GLY A 298 -0.69 -19.73 -12.70
C GLY A 298 -0.66 -20.55 -13.99
N GLY A 299 0.50 -21.09 -14.38
CA GLY A 299 0.60 -21.93 -15.58
C GLY A 299 -0.13 -23.28 -15.43
N PRO A 300 -0.83 -23.78 -16.46
CA PRO A 300 -1.29 -25.16 -16.48
C PRO A 300 -0.06 -26.07 -16.48
N ASN A 301 -0.10 -27.18 -15.73
CA ASN A 301 0.77 -28.35 -15.85
C ASN A 301 1.89 -28.19 -16.89
N ARG A 302 3.03 -27.59 -16.51
CA ARG A 302 4.29 -27.88 -17.20
C ARG A 302 4.75 -29.23 -16.67
N THR A 303 4.08 -30.28 -17.13
CA THR A 303 4.65 -31.63 -17.15
C THR A 303 5.92 -31.59 -17.99
N VAL A 304 7.02 -31.93 -17.31
CA VAL A 304 8.25 -32.60 -17.79
C VAL A 304 8.91 -32.00 -19.03
#